data_AF-A0A2R4JWG4-F1
#
_entry.id   AF-A0A2R4JWG4-F1
#
_cell.length_a   1.000
_cell.length_b   1.000
_cell.length_c   1.000
_cell.angle_alpha   90.00
_cell.angle_beta   90.00
_cell.angle_gamma   90.00
#
_symmetry.space_group_name_H-M   'P 1'
#
loop_
_entity.id
_entity.type
_entity.pdbx_description
1 polymer ?
#
loop_
_entity_poly.entity_id
_entity_poly.type
_entity_poly.pdbx_seq_one_letter_code
_entity_poly.pdbx_strand_id
1 'polypeptide(L)'
;MTKIRPRDFHNPYSAYSSTFSSLDEVIVMAQIGIQYLPGTDAKDVHERLQGALAAESCVYQAEAGRHVDAAGRANEVFMTYWTSDEDYQRWRAEHPLESWAPSLVERGIGLWVETIQVPARRLETSFSTEDVRWGIAESRSTQLNPFHSYFGSMRDRIHDAEDGALPATVQDVSMGVVTSLDRHIWFEVPENACFIRSPQGWRHCPDAERDWFEERMLPVYQVGVDYLVDNPLTTGCLSIRKLDVDFPAGSQVQTSSLAWWQSLAHLEAWAHEHPTHLAILKSFGELAAHFAPDVTVVLGHEVYVVPEGGARAEYVNCHDRTGLLPFFGHLSTAESHPITRH
;
A
#
# COMPACT_ATOMS: atom_id res chain seq x y z
N MET A 1 11.14 -18.15 16.70
CA MET A 1 10.63 -19.50 16.39
C MET A 1 11.31 -19.78 15.10
N THR A 2 11.68 -21.03 14.92
CA THR A 2 12.21 -21.48 13.65
C THR A 2 11.25 -21.11 12.52
N LYS A 3 11.80 -20.56 11.43
CA LYS A 3 11.09 -20.33 10.17
C LYS A 3 10.23 -21.57 9.84
N ILE A 4 9.00 -21.36 9.38
CA ILE A 4 8.04 -22.46 9.12
C ILE A 4 8.29 -23.18 7.79
N ARG A 5 9.20 -22.66 6.95
CA ARG A 5 9.70 -23.33 5.75
C ARG A 5 10.11 -24.79 6.03
N PRO A 6 9.54 -25.78 5.33
CA PRO A 6 9.99 -27.16 5.45
C PRO A 6 11.47 -27.30 5.04
N ARG A 7 12.23 -28.16 5.74
CA ARG A 7 13.68 -28.31 5.51
C ARG A 7 14.05 -28.70 4.07
N ASP A 8 13.23 -29.54 3.45
CA ASP A 8 13.45 -30.07 2.10
C ASP A 8 12.63 -29.31 1.04
N PHE A 9 12.11 -28.11 1.37
CA PHE A 9 11.33 -27.32 0.43
C PHE A 9 12.25 -26.67 -0.62
N HIS A 10 11.95 -26.94 -1.90
CA HIS A 10 12.61 -26.31 -3.04
C HIS A 10 11.68 -25.29 -3.69
N ASN A 11 12.15 -24.06 -3.82
CA ASN A 11 11.42 -22.99 -4.48
C ASN A 11 11.28 -23.30 -5.99
N PRO A 12 10.09 -23.12 -6.58
CA PRO A 12 9.84 -23.46 -7.99
C PRO A 12 10.43 -22.46 -8.98
N TYR A 13 10.80 -21.26 -8.53
CA TYR A 13 11.40 -20.18 -9.30
C TYR A 13 12.23 -19.28 -8.38
N SER A 14 12.94 -18.31 -8.93
CA SER A 14 13.67 -17.30 -8.15
C SER A 14 12.73 -16.18 -7.71
N ALA A 15 12.85 -15.73 -6.46
CA ALA A 15 12.27 -14.49 -5.98
C ALA A 15 13.32 -13.69 -5.21
N TYR A 16 13.12 -12.38 -5.11
CA TYR A 16 14.10 -11.46 -4.56
C TYR A 16 13.49 -10.59 -3.46
N SER A 17 14.32 -10.13 -2.53
CA SER A 17 13.93 -9.18 -1.48
C SER A 17 14.94 -8.04 -1.42
N SER A 18 14.48 -6.85 -1.03
CA SER A 18 15.37 -5.72 -0.72
C SER A 18 16.32 -6.06 0.40
N THR A 19 17.53 -5.54 0.31
CA THR A 19 18.49 -5.52 1.42
C THR A 19 18.30 -4.25 2.26
N PHE A 20 18.44 -4.41 3.57
CA PHE A 20 18.43 -3.33 4.54
C PHE A 20 19.78 -3.28 5.24
N SER A 21 20.22 -2.09 5.60
CA SER A 21 21.49 -1.84 6.31
C SER A 21 21.50 -2.47 7.70
N SER A 22 20.34 -2.55 8.35
CA SER A 22 20.13 -3.27 9.61
C SER A 22 18.63 -3.56 9.81
N LEU A 23 18.30 -4.38 10.79
CA LEU A 23 16.91 -4.62 11.22
C LEU A 23 16.25 -3.39 11.86
N ASP A 24 17.04 -2.40 12.27
CA ASP A 24 16.57 -1.16 12.89
C ASP A 24 16.53 0.02 11.92
N GLU A 25 16.87 -0.20 10.65
CA GLU A 25 16.69 0.82 9.62
C GLU A 25 15.22 1.21 9.52
N VAL A 26 14.93 2.50 9.66
CA VAL A 26 13.57 3.03 9.62
C VAL A 26 13.22 3.40 8.19
N ILE A 27 12.09 2.87 7.74
CA ILE A 27 11.46 3.23 6.47
C ILE A 27 10.15 3.95 6.78
N VAL A 28 9.93 5.07 6.11
CA VAL A 28 8.62 5.72 6.07
C VAL A 28 8.03 5.53 4.69
N MET A 29 6.80 5.04 4.63
CA MET A 29 5.98 5.03 3.42
C MET A 29 4.74 5.88 3.70
N ALA A 30 4.50 6.89 2.88
CA ALA A 30 3.30 7.70 2.96
C ALA A 30 2.48 7.58 1.67
N GLN A 31 1.17 7.45 1.85
CA GLN A 31 0.19 7.58 0.80
C GLN A 31 -0.42 8.96 0.93
N ILE A 32 -0.21 9.82 -0.06
CA ILE A 32 -0.74 11.20 -0.06
C ILE A 32 -1.74 11.31 -1.19
N GLY A 33 -3.01 11.52 -0.85
CA GLY A 33 -4.10 11.50 -1.79
C GLY A 33 -4.80 12.84 -1.98
N ILE A 34 -5.20 13.10 -3.23
CA ILE A 34 -6.07 14.20 -3.64
C ILE A 34 -7.38 13.60 -4.13
N GLN A 35 -8.47 13.88 -3.43
CA GLN A 35 -9.79 13.32 -3.71
C GLN A 35 -10.72 14.39 -4.28
N TYR A 36 -11.42 14.11 -5.39
CA TYR A 36 -12.34 15.08 -6.00
C TYR A 36 -13.41 14.41 -6.88
N LEU A 37 -14.43 15.16 -7.31
CA LEU A 37 -15.38 14.66 -8.32
C LEU A 37 -14.69 14.59 -9.69
N PRO A 38 -14.86 13.52 -10.48
CA PRO A 38 -14.40 13.51 -11.86
C PRO A 38 -14.86 14.78 -12.62
N GLY A 39 -13.90 15.50 -13.21
CA GLY A 39 -14.14 16.78 -13.88
C GLY A 39 -13.82 18.03 -13.04
N THR A 40 -13.60 17.90 -11.72
CA THR A 40 -13.03 18.97 -10.90
C THR A 40 -11.59 19.23 -11.36
N ASP A 41 -11.26 20.48 -11.66
CA ASP A 41 -9.86 20.89 -11.85
C ASP A 41 -9.15 20.80 -10.49
N ALA A 42 -8.11 19.96 -10.39
CA ALA A 42 -7.26 19.79 -9.21
C ALA A 42 -5.76 19.96 -9.57
N LYS A 43 -5.46 20.52 -10.74
CA LYS A 43 -4.11 20.54 -11.32
C LYS A 43 -3.10 21.31 -10.47
N ASP A 44 -3.47 22.47 -9.95
CA ASP A 44 -2.62 23.28 -9.07
C ASP A 44 -2.29 22.54 -7.77
N VAL A 45 -3.21 21.72 -7.25
CA VAL A 45 -3.02 20.91 -6.04
C VAL A 45 -2.03 19.79 -6.33
N HIS A 46 -2.20 19.10 -7.47
CA HIS A 46 -1.26 18.09 -7.95
C HIS A 46 0.14 18.68 -8.14
N GLU A 47 0.27 19.79 -8.87
CA GLU A 47 1.56 20.45 -9.12
C GLU A 47 2.23 20.94 -7.83
N ARG A 48 1.45 21.44 -6.87
CA ARG A 48 1.96 21.84 -5.56
C ARG A 48 2.51 20.64 -4.77
N LEU A 49 1.78 19.53 -4.73
CA LEU A 49 2.22 18.32 -4.04
C LEU A 49 3.43 17.70 -4.73
N GLN A 50 3.40 17.56 -6.06
CA GLN A 50 4.54 17.06 -6.82
C GLN A 50 5.77 17.97 -6.65
N GLY A 51 5.59 19.28 -6.64
CA GLY A 51 6.66 20.24 -6.36
C GLY A 51 7.25 20.08 -4.96
N ALA A 52 6.41 19.90 -3.94
CA ALA A 52 6.84 19.65 -2.55
C ALA A 52 7.60 18.32 -2.40
N LEU A 53 7.26 17.31 -3.20
CA LEU A 53 7.98 16.02 -3.21
C LEU A 53 9.30 16.10 -3.99
N ALA A 54 9.38 16.92 -5.04
CA ALA A 54 10.56 17.03 -5.90
C ALA A 54 11.60 18.04 -5.38
N ALA A 55 11.19 19.04 -4.61
CA ALA A 55 12.10 20.08 -4.10
C ALA A 55 13.05 19.56 -3.02
N GLU A 56 12.61 18.54 -2.26
CA GLU A 56 13.33 18.05 -1.10
C GLU A 56 14.16 16.81 -1.45
N SER A 57 15.49 16.94 -1.32
CA SER A 57 16.41 15.81 -1.54
C SER A 57 16.24 14.67 -0.53
N CYS A 58 15.38 14.86 0.46
CA CYS A 58 15.12 13.91 1.53
C CYS A 58 14.07 12.84 1.15
N VAL A 59 13.26 13.10 0.11
CA VAL A 59 12.33 12.11 -0.45
C VAL A 59 13.14 11.06 -1.20
N TYR A 60 13.07 9.81 -0.75
CA TYR A 60 13.84 8.71 -1.34
C TYR A 60 13.28 8.29 -2.70
N GLN A 61 11.96 8.20 -2.80
CA GLN A 61 11.24 7.72 -3.98
C GLN A 61 9.82 8.31 -3.95
N ALA A 62 9.29 8.63 -5.13
CA ALA A 62 7.88 8.96 -5.31
C ALA A 62 7.34 8.32 -6.59
N GLU A 63 6.20 7.65 -6.47
CA GLU A 63 5.39 7.18 -7.57
C GLU A 63 3.98 7.76 -7.43
N ALA A 64 3.21 7.82 -8.52
CA ALA A 64 1.82 8.21 -8.43
C ALA A 64 0.94 7.35 -9.34
N GLY A 65 -0.31 7.26 -8.94
CA GLY A 65 -1.35 6.62 -9.73
C GLY A 65 -2.73 7.15 -9.37
N ARG A 66 -3.73 6.67 -10.09
CA ARG A 66 -5.11 7.15 -9.98
C ARG A 66 -6.07 6.01 -9.82
N HIS A 67 -7.18 6.25 -9.13
CA HIS A 67 -8.34 5.36 -9.16
C HIS A 67 -9.63 6.13 -8.96
N VAL A 68 -10.76 5.49 -9.28
CA VAL A 68 -12.09 5.95 -8.87
C VAL A 68 -12.58 5.02 -7.77
N ASP A 69 -13.03 5.56 -6.65
CA ASP A 69 -13.55 4.75 -5.53
C ASP A 69 -15.04 4.38 -5.72
N ALA A 70 -15.55 3.53 -4.82
CA ALA A 70 -16.95 3.11 -4.79
C ALA A 70 -17.95 4.25 -4.46
N ALA A 71 -17.47 5.46 -4.13
CA ALA A 71 -18.28 6.67 -4.02
C ALA A 71 -18.26 7.52 -5.31
N GLY A 72 -17.56 7.07 -6.35
CA GLY A 72 -17.41 7.77 -7.61
C GLY A 72 -16.46 8.97 -7.51
N ARG A 73 -15.59 9.07 -6.50
CA ARG A 73 -14.55 10.11 -6.45
C ARG A 73 -13.30 9.63 -7.15
N ALA A 74 -12.71 10.52 -7.93
CA ALA A 74 -11.35 10.35 -8.40
C ALA A 74 -10.39 10.59 -7.23
N ASN A 75 -9.37 9.74 -7.13
CA ASN A 75 -8.29 9.87 -6.18
C ASN A 75 -6.97 9.81 -6.95
N GLU A 76 -6.17 10.87 -6.88
CA GLU A 76 -4.76 10.85 -7.27
C GLU A 76 -3.94 10.52 -6.03
N VAL A 77 -3.11 9.49 -6.09
CA VAL A 77 -2.40 8.96 -4.92
C VAL A 77 -0.91 8.91 -5.22
N PHE A 78 -0.15 9.66 -4.43
CA PHE A 78 1.30 9.60 -4.40
C PHE A 78 1.73 8.55 -3.38
N MET A 79 2.57 7.61 -3.81
CA MET A 79 3.22 6.61 -2.97
C MET A 79 4.67 7.07 -2.78
N THR A 80 4.99 7.54 -1.58
CA THR A 80 6.27 8.20 -1.31
C THR A 80 7.02 7.50 -0.19
N TYR A 81 8.34 7.56 -0.27
CA TYR A 81 9.23 6.85 0.65
C TYR A 81 10.29 7.79 1.21
N TRP A 82 10.65 7.57 2.47
CA TRP A 82 11.83 8.12 3.12
C TRP A 82 12.59 7.00 3.82
N THR A 83 13.90 7.15 3.92
CA THR A 83 14.80 6.24 4.64
C THR A 83 15.34 6.85 5.93
N SER A 84 14.68 7.91 6.40
CA SER A 84 15.02 8.70 7.58
C SER A 84 13.73 9.29 8.13
N ASP A 85 13.42 8.99 9.41
CA ASP A 85 12.26 9.56 10.08
C ASP A 85 12.42 11.08 10.24
N GLU A 86 13.60 11.55 10.62
CA GLU A 86 13.89 12.99 10.78
C GLU A 86 13.59 13.78 9.50
N ASP A 87 13.90 13.19 8.34
CA ASP A 87 13.65 13.78 7.04
C ASP A 87 12.16 13.84 6.70
N TYR A 88 11.42 12.78 7.02
CA TYR A 88 9.97 12.77 6.87
C TYR A 88 9.30 13.79 7.81
N GLN A 89 9.69 13.85 9.08
CA GLN A 89 9.13 14.81 10.03
C GLN A 89 9.42 16.25 9.61
N ARG A 90 10.61 16.53 9.08
CA ARG A 90 10.96 17.85 8.51
C ARG A 90 10.04 18.19 7.34
N TRP A 91 9.96 17.29 6.36
CA TRP A 91 9.09 17.46 5.19
C TRP A 91 7.64 17.73 5.60
N ARG A 92 7.09 16.94 6.53
CA ARG A 92 5.73 17.08 7.02
C ARG A 92 5.48 18.40 7.76
N ALA A 93 6.46 18.88 8.53
CA ALA A 93 6.36 20.17 9.23
C ALA A 93 6.38 21.37 8.27
N GLU A 94 7.11 21.27 7.16
CA GLU A 94 7.16 22.29 6.11
C GLU A 94 5.94 22.24 5.17
N HIS A 95 5.25 21.10 5.15
CA HIS A 95 4.14 20.79 4.26
C HIS A 95 2.89 20.26 5.00
N PRO A 96 2.36 20.97 6.01
CA PRO A 96 1.18 20.51 6.73
C PRO A 96 -0.06 20.50 5.84
N LEU A 97 -0.90 19.46 5.97
CA LEU A 97 -2.08 19.21 5.13
C LEU A 97 -3.07 20.39 5.15
N GLU A 98 -3.20 21.03 6.31
CA GLU A 98 -4.07 22.18 6.55
C GLU A 98 -3.60 23.42 5.79
N SER A 99 -2.30 23.53 5.46
CA SER A 99 -1.79 24.64 4.61
C SER A 99 -2.21 24.51 3.15
N TRP A 100 -2.73 23.35 2.76
CA TRP A 100 -3.26 23.07 1.43
C TRP A 100 -4.77 23.25 1.39
N ALA A 101 -5.47 23.12 2.52
CA ALA A 101 -6.93 23.05 2.66
C ALA A 101 -7.79 24.30 2.34
N PRO A 102 -7.40 25.56 2.60
CA PRO A 102 -8.34 26.70 2.63
C PRO A 102 -9.06 26.95 1.30
N SER A 103 -8.40 26.70 0.17
CA SER A 103 -9.00 26.81 -1.18
C SER A 103 -9.63 25.52 -1.70
N LEU A 104 -9.38 24.38 -1.03
CA LEU A 104 -9.81 23.05 -1.48
C LEU A 104 -11.26 22.77 -1.12
N VAL A 105 -11.70 23.25 0.03
CA VAL A 105 -13.08 23.07 0.50
C VAL A 105 -14.07 23.62 -0.52
N GLU A 106 -13.88 24.86 -0.97
CA GLU A 106 -14.79 25.53 -1.92
C GLU A 106 -14.87 24.80 -3.26
N ARG A 107 -13.78 24.11 -3.64
CA ARG A 107 -13.67 23.32 -4.87
C ARG A 107 -14.16 21.88 -4.71
N GLY A 108 -14.51 21.46 -3.49
CA GLY A 108 -14.89 20.09 -3.18
C GLY A 108 -13.72 19.10 -3.33
N ILE A 109 -12.50 19.55 -3.06
CA ILE A 109 -11.28 18.75 -3.08
C ILE A 109 -10.95 18.32 -1.66
N GLY A 110 -10.79 17.01 -1.44
CA GLY A 110 -10.28 16.42 -0.23
C GLY A 110 -8.79 16.11 -0.33
N LEU A 111 -8.11 16.11 0.80
CA LEU A 111 -6.74 15.64 0.94
C LEU A 111 -6.66 14.62 2.06
N TRP A 112 -5.81 13.62 1.89
CA TRP A 112 -5.55 12.65 2.94
C TRP A 112 -4.10 12.18 2.92
N VAL A 113 -3.61 11.79 4.09
CA VAL A 113 -2.28 11.21 4.26
C VAL A 113 -2.41 9.98 5.14
N GLU A 114 -1.98 8.82 4.65
CA GLU A 114 -1.86 7.59 5.43
C GLU A 114 -0.39 7.18 5.44
N THR A 115 0.28 7.37 6.58
CA THR A 115 1.71 7.12 6.74
C THR A 115 1.96 5.93 7.64
N ILE A 116 2.96 5.13 7.27
CA ILE A 116 3.55 4.07 8.09
C ILE A 116 5.07 4.27 8.20
N GLN A 117 5.56 4.24 9.43
CA GLN A 117 6.96 4.29 9.83
C GLN A 117 7.29 2.99 10.53
N VAL A 118 8.15 2.17 9.92
CA VAL A 118 8.50 0.84 10.43
C VAL A 118 10.00 0.66 10.46
N PRO A 119 10.55 -0.05 11.47
CA PRO A 119 11.88 -0.62 11.35
C PRO A 119 11.86 -1.78 10.36
N ALA A 120 12.98 -2.06 9.70
CA ALA A 120 13.10 -3.14 8.71
C ALA A 120 12.70 -4.53 9.26
N ARG A 121 12.83 -4.78 10.57
CA ARG A 121 12.34 -6.01 11.21
C ARG A 121 10.82 -6.25 11.14
N ARG A 122 10.03 -5.21 10.84
CA ARG A 122 8.56 -5.26 10.66
C ARG A 122 8.13 -5.04 9.21
N LEU A 123 9.06 -5.12 8.27
CA LEU A 123 8.87 -4.97 6.85
C LEU A 123 9.39 -6.21 6.13
N GLU A 124 8.67 -6.67 5.12
CA GLU A 124 9.20 -7.63 4.17
C GLU A 124 8.89 -7.22 2.72
N THR A 125 9.73 -7.68 1.81
CA THR A 125 9.57 -7.46 0.37
C THR A 125 9.76 -8.77 -0.39
N SER A 126 9.05 -8.93 -1.49
CA SER A 126 9.16 -10.09 -2.38
C SER A 126 8.88 -9.68 -3.82
N PHE A 127 9.82 -9.95 -4.72
CA PHE A 127 9.77 -9.52 -6.12
C PHE A 127 10.10 -10.67 -7.07
N SER A 128 9.49 -10.69 -8.27
CA SER A 128 9.79 -11.67 -9.32
C SER A 128 11.07 -11.37 -10.11
N THR A 129 11.69 -10.20 -9.91
CA THR A 129 12.90 -9.74 -10.60
C THR A 129 13.90 -9.14 -9.61
N GLU A 130 15.18 -9.16 -9.97
CA GLU A 130 16.27 -8.53 -9.20
C GLU A 130 16.43 -7.03 -9.51
N ASP A 131 16.09 -6.61 -10.74
CA ASP A 131 16.14 -5.22 -11.22
C ASP A 131 14.80 -4.53 -10.92
N VAL A 132 14.58 -4.26 -9.64
CA VAL A 132 13.35 -3.67 -9.11
C VAL A 132 13.46 -2.15 -9.14
N ARG A 133 12.63 -1.51 -9.96
CA ARG A 133 12.57 -0.06 -10.15
C ARG A 133 11.22 0.51 -9.75
N TRP A 134 10.81 0.18 -8.53
CA TRP A 134 9.64 0.76 -7.91
C TRP A 134 9.73 0.64 -6.38
N GLY A 135 8.87 1.39 -5.70
CA GLY A 135 8.66 1.32 -4.27
C GLY A 135 9.90 1.52 -3.44
N ILE A 136 10.00 0.82 -2.31
CA ILE A 136 11.16 0.94 -1.43
C ILE A 136 12.44 0.37 -2.04
N ALA A 137 12.32 -0.39 -3.13
CA ALA A 137 13.41 -1.16 -3.72
C ALA A 137 14.17 -0.44 -4.85
N GLU A 138 13.64 0.65 -5.43
CA GLU A 138 14.20 1.33 -6.62
C GLU A 138 15.72 1.47 -6.64
N SER A 139 16.28 1.95 -5.52
CA SER A 139 17.72 2.21 -5.40
C SER A 139 18.35 1.36 -4.30
N ARG A 140 17.76 0.19 -4.03
CA ARG A 140 18.29 -0.80 -3.09
C ARG A 140 18.80 -2.02 -3.83
N SER A 141 19.88 -2.59 -3.32
CA SER A 141 20.30 -3.92 -3.76
C SER A 141 19.24 -4.94 -3.34
N THR A 142 18.94 -5.87 -4.24
CA THR A 142 18.11 -7.03 -3.96
C THR A 142 18.97 -8.27 -3.72
N GLN A 143 18.41 -9.28 -3.05
CA GLN A 143 19.05 -10.57 -2.82
C GLN A 143 18.09 -11.71 -3.12
N LEU A 144 18.63 -12.85 -3.55
CA LEU A 144 17.84 -14.07 -3.73
C LEU A 144 17.22 -14.47 -2.39
N ASN A 145 15.92 -14.69 -2.40
CA ASN A 145 15.12 -14.97 -1.22
C ASN A 145 14.77 -16.46 -1.16
N PRO A 146 15.10 -17.20 -0.09
CA PRO A 146 14.73 -18.60 0.04
C PRO A 146 13.32 -18.82 0.62
N PHE A 147 12.72 -17.80 1.22
CA PHE A 147 11.45 -17.89 1.95
C PHE A 147 10.29 -17.41 1.08
N HIS A 148 9.89 -18.17 0.05
CA HIS A 148 8.72 -17.85 -0.79
C HIS A 148 8.03 -19.11 -1.34
N SER A 149 6.84 -18.95 -1.95
CA SER A 149 6.06 -20.01 -2.59
C SER A 149 5.53 -21.12 -1.66
N TYR A 150 5.36 -20.84 -0.38
CA TYR A 150 4.61 -21.68 0.57
C TYR A 150 3.76 -20.79 1.48
N PHE A 151 2.65 -21.32 2.00
CA PHE A 151 1.79 -20.57 2.91
C PHE A 151 2.56 -20.22 4.20
N GLY A 152 2.50 -18.94 4.56
CA GLY A 152 3.27 -18.36 5.66
C GLY A 152 4.69 -17.91 5.30
N SER A 153 5.11 -18.00 4.02
CA SER A 153 6.42 -17.49 3.61
C SER A 153 6.59 -15.97 3.81
N MET A 154 5.50 -15.20 3.67
CA MET A 154 5.48 -13.77 4.00
C MET A 154 5.90 -13.53 5.46
N ARG A 155 5.26 -14.24 6.40
CA ARG A 155 5.60 -14.18 7.82
C ARG A 155 7.04 -14.58 8.10
N ASP A 156 7.54 -15.62 7.42
CA ASP A 156 8.95 -16.02 7.54
C ASP A 156 9.94 -14.93 7.09
N ARG A 157 9.51 -13.91 6.34
CA ARG A 157 10.37 -12.79 5.93
C ARG A 157 10.32 -11.60 6.87
N ILE A 158 9.31 -11.53 7.75
CA ILE A 158 9.20 -10.49 8.77
C ILE A 158 9.91 -10.98 10.02
N HIS A 159 10.99 -10.30 10.42
CA HIS A 159 11.80 -10.74 11.55
C HIS A 159 11.01 -10.76 12.87
N ASP A 160 10.24 -9.71 13.16
CA ASP A 160 9.43 -9.61 14.39
C ASP A 160 8.22 -10.56 14.39
N ALA A 161 7.90 -11.19 13.26
CA ALA A 161 6.82 -12.17 13.16
C ALA A 161 7.26 -13.60 13.53
N GLU A 162 8.56 -13.80 13.76
CA GLU A 162 9.10 -15.01 14.35
C GLU A 162 8.48 -15.26 15.74
N ASP A 163 8.49 -16.51 16.17
CA ASP A 163 7.80 -16.92 17.42
C ASP A 163 6.28 -16.71 17.40
N GLY A 164 5.68 -16.53 16.22
CA GLY A 164 4.25 -16.27 16.10
C GLY A 164 3.85 -14.87 16.61
N ALA A 165 4.81 -13.95 16.75
CA ALA A 165 4.54 -12.61 17.24
C ALA A 165 4.03 -11.66 16.12
N LEU A 166 3.62 -10.45 16.51
CA LEU A 166 2.69 -9.55 15.79
C LEU A 166 1.22 -10.00 15.87
N PRO A 167 0.67 -10.22 17.09
CA PRO A 167 -0.76 -10.54 17.25
C PRO A 167 -1.63 -9.35 16.86
N ALA A 168 -2.85 -9.63 16.39
CA ALA A 168 -3.85 -8.58 16.20
C ALA A 168 -4.14 -7.88 17.54
N THR A 169 -4.05 -6.55 17.56
CA THR A 169 -4.34 -5.73 18.75
C THR A 169 -5.78 -5.23 18.77
N VAL A 170 -6.42 -5.17 17.60
CA VAL A 170 -7.83 -4.79 17.44
C VAL A 170 -8.57 -5.98 16.82
N GLN A 171 -9.63 -6.42 17.48
CA GLN A 171 -10.51 -7.49 17.01
C GLN A 171 -11.91 -7.00 16.65
N ASP A 172 -12.41 -6.00 17.39
CA ASP A 172 -13.74 -5.44 17.17
C ASP A 172 -13.65 -4.11 16.41
N VAL A 173 -13.54 -4.19 15.09
CA VAL A 173 -13.65 -3.01 14.22
C VAL A 173 -15.10 -2.86 13.77
N SER A 174 -15.63 -1.64 13.85
CA SER A 174 -16.93 -1.28 13.31
C SER A 174 -16.82 -0.06 12.39
N MET A 175 -17.80 0.11 11.50
CA MET A 175 -17.89 1.30 10.67
C MET A 175 -18.76 2.35 11.37
N GLY A 176 -18.25 3.57 11.46
CA GLY A 176 -18.96 4.73 11.99
C GLY A 176 -19.08 5.83 10.95
N VAL A 177 -20.09 6.69 11.10
CA VAL A 177 -20.28 7.86 10.23
C VAL A 177 -19.39 9.00 10.75
N VAL A 178 -18.46 9.44 9.91
CA VAL A 178 -17.54 10.56 10.18
C VAL A 178 -17.53 11.49 9.00
N THR A 179 -17.54 12.80 9.26
CA THR A 179 -17.39 13.81 8.22
C THR A 179 -16.12 14.61 8.45
N SER A 180 -15.23 14.60 7.46
CA SER A 180 -14.08 15.50 7.41
C SER A 180 -14.36 16.76 6.59
N LEU A 181 -15.60 16.98 6.15
CA LEU A 181 -16.02 18.22 5.50
C LEU A 181 -15.72 19.42 6.41
N ASP A 182 -14.97 20.41 5.89
CA ASP A 182 -14.50 21.58 6.65
C ASP A 182 -13.67 21.27 7.91
N ARG A 183 -13.17 20.03 8.03
CA ARG A 183 -12.48 19.54 9.22
C ARG A 183 -11.20 18.81 8.84
N HIS A 184 -10.19 18.97 9.68
CA HIS A 184 -9.05 18.08 9.71
C HIS A 184 -9.30 17.03 10.77
N ILE A 185 -9.27 15.76 10.37
CA ILE A 185 -9.40 14.61 11.27
C ILE A 185 -8.11 13.82 11.18
N TRP A 186 -7.55 13.46 12.33
CA TRP A 186 -6.41 12.55 12.37
C TRP A 186 -6.50 11.55 13.52
N PHE A 187 -5.85 10.41 13.34
CA PHE A 187 -5.73 9.37 14.37
C PHE A 187 -4.48 8.52 14.11
N GLU A 188 -3.99 7.86 15.16
CA GLU A 188 -2.99 6.80 15.04
C GLU A 188 -3.65 5.50 14.55
N VAL A 189 -2.95 4.79 13.66
CA VAL A 189 -3.38 3.46 13.23
C VAL A 189 -2.91 2.45 14.28
N PRO A 190 -3.76 1.50 14.73
CA PRO A 190 -3.40 0.57 15.79
C PRO A 190 -2.12 -0.24 15.52
N GLU A 191 -1.36 -0.53 16.58
CA GLU A 191 -0.19 -1.43 16.52
C GLU A 191 -0.57 -2.77 15.88
N ASN A 192 0.32 -3.34 15.08
CA ASN A 192 0.16 -4.60 14.35
C ASN A 192 -0.97 -4.61 13.30
N ALA A 193 -1.59 -3.47 13.00
CA ALA A 193 -2.25 -3.30 11.71
C ALA A 193 -1.23 -3.56 10.59
N CYS A 194 -1.72 -4.09 9.47
CA CYS A 194 -0.87 -4.53 8.37
C CYS A 194 -1.20 -3.74 7.12
N PHE A 195 -0.18 -3.19 6.46
CA PHE A 195 -0.32 -2.56 5.15
C PHE A 195 0.41 -3.41 4.11
N ILE A 196 -0.23 -3.66 2.97
CA ILE A 196 0.39 -4.31 1.82
C ILE A 196 0.26 -3.42 0.60
N ARG A 197 1.40 -3.21 -0.09
CA ARG A 197 1.45 -2.75 -1.46
C ARG A 197 1.74 -3.96 -2.34
N SER A 198 0.91 -4.22 -3.34
CA SER A 198 1.17 -5.24 -4.37
C SER A 198 1.15 -4.57 -5.75
N PRO A 199 2.32 -4.35 -6.38
CA PRO A 199 2.41 -3.84 -7.73
C PRO A 199 2.42 -4.95 -8.79
N GLN A 200 1.95 -4.62 -9.99
CA GLN A 200 1.96 -5.48 -11.17
C GLN A 200 2.46 -4.72 -12.39
N GLY A 201 3.35 -5.32 -13.16
CA GLY A 201 3.91 -4.81 -14.41
C GLY A 201 3.91 -5.88 -15.50
N TRP A 202 3.38 -5.53 -16.66
CA TRP A 202 3.23 -6.46 -17.79
C TRP A 202 3.43 -5.79 -19.15
N ARG A 203 3.42 -4.45 -19.24
CA ARG A 203 3.54 -3.75 -20.53
C ARG A 203 4.88 -3.94 -21.23
N HIS A 204 5.92 -4.30 -20.48
CA HIS A 204 7.24 -4.60 -21.02
C HIS A 204 7.45 -6.07 -21.37
N CYS A 205 6.45 -6.93 -21.14
CA CYS A 205 6.48 -8.34 -21.52
C CYS A 205 6.35 -8.52 -23.04
N PRO A 206 6.81 -9.67 -23.59
CA PRO A 206 6.44 -10.08 -24.94
C PRO A 206 4.92 -10.11 -25.12
N ASP A 207 4.45 -9.81 -26.33
CA ASP A 207 3.01 -9.65 -26.63
C ASP A 207 2.16 -10.81 -26.11
N ALA A 208 2.60 -12.06 -26.32
CA ALA A 208 1.84 -13.24 -25.87
C ALA A 208 1.65 -13.32 -24.35
N GLU A 209 2.67 -12.96 -23.56
CA GLU A 209 2.58 -12.95 -22.09
C GLU A 209 1.77 -11.75 -21.59
N ARG A 210 1.95 -10.58 -22.22
CA ARG A 210 1.15 -9.38 -21.95
C ARG A 210 -0.34 -9.65 -22.17
N ASP A 211 -0.70 -10.19 -23.33
CA ASP A 211 -2.09 -10.49 -23.69
C ASP A 211 -2.69 -11.54 -22.74
N TRP A 212 -1.91 -12.58 -22.37
CA TRP A 212 -2.35 -13.55 -21.36
C TRP A 212 -2.63 -12.89 -20.01
N PHE A 213 -1.72 -12.04 -19.54
CA PHE A 213 -1.86 -11.36 -18.27
C PHE A 213 -3.11 -10.46 -18.25
N GLU A 214 -3.31 -9.68 -19.32
CA GLU A 214 -4.45 -8.78 -19.46
C GLU A 214 -5.79 -9.52 -19.58
N GLU A 215 -5.85 -10.57 -20.39
CA GLU A 215 -7.11 -11.26 -20.69
C GLU A 215 -7.51 -12.28 -19.63
N ARG A 216 -6.53 -12.87 -18.92
CA ARG A 216 -6.78 -14.01 -18.02
C ARG A 216 -6.49 -13.70 -16.56
N MET A 217 -5.43 -12.95 -16.27
CA MET A 217 -5.00 -12.73 -14.89
C MET A 217 -5.63 -11.47 -14.28
N LEU A 218 -5.62 -10.34 -15.00
CA LEU A 218 -6.22 -9.09 -14.50
C LEU A 218 -7.70 -9.21 -14.11
N PRO A 219 -8.57 -9.91 -14.86
CA PRO A 219 -9.97 -10.07 -14.46
C PRO A 219 -10.14 -10.88 -13.17
N VAL A 220 -9.35 -11.95 -13.01
CA VAL A 220 -9.35 -12.77 -11.79
C VAL A 220 -8.84 -11.97 -10.59
N TYR A 221 -7.80 -11.16 -10.81
CA TYR A 221 -7.29 -10.24 -9.80
C TYR A 221 -8.34 -9.20 -9.38
N GLN A 222 -9.06 -8.63 -10.35
CA GLN A 222 -10.10 -7.63 -10.08
C GLN A 222 -11.23 -8.20 -9.23
N VAL A 223 -11.68 -9.43 -9.49
CA VAL A 223 -12.69 -10.11 -8.64
C VAL A 223 -12.21 -10.23 -7.19
N GLY A 224 -10.92 -10.48 -6.97
CA GLY A 224 -10.33 -10.49 -5.63
C GLY A 224 -10.35 -9.13 -4.95
N VAL A 225 -9.97 -8.07 -5.67
CA VAL A 225 -10.01 -6.69 -5.17
C VAL A 225 -11.44 -6.25 -4.85
N ASP A 226 -12.39 -6.47 -5.77
CA ASP A 226 -13.80 -6.10 -5.59
C ASP A 226 -14.41 -6.78 -4.37
N TYR A 227 -14.10 -8.06 -4.17
CA TYR A 227 -14.55 -8.77 -2.97
C TYR A 227 -14.02 -8.13 -1.68
N LEU A 228 -12.76 -7.72 -1.65
CA LEU A 228 -12.17 -7.05 -0.49
C LEU A 228 -12.81 -5.67 -0.23
N VAL A 229 -13.09 -4.90 -1.30
CA VAL A 229 -13.82 -3.62 -1.21
C VAL A 229 -15.19 -3.80 -0.57
N ASP A 230 -15.93 -4.84 -0.96
CA ASP A 230 -17.30 -5.08 -0.52
C ASP A 230 -17.40 -5.73 0.88
N ASN A 231 -16.33 -6.36 1.37
CA ASN A 231 -16.36 -7.18 2.59
C ASN A 231 -15.28 -6.81 3.62
N PRO A 232 -15.11 -5.52 4.00
CA PRO A 232 -14.00 -5.10 4.85
C PRO A 232 -14.06 -5.67 6.26
N LEU A 233 -15.25 -5.75 6.86
CA LEU A 233 -15.43 -6.28 8.22
C LEU A 233 -15.31 -7.80 8.28
N THR A 234 -15.73 -8.51 7.23
CA THR A 234 -15.65 -9.98 7.17
C THR A 234 -14.22 -10.46 6.90
N THR A 235 -13.46 -9.72 6.10
CA THR A 235 -12.10 -10.11 5.71
C THR A 235 -11.03 -9.53 6.62
N GLY A 236 -11.33 -8.44 7.32
CA GLY A 236 -10.35 -7.63 8.02
C GLY A 236 -9.53 -6.72 7.09
N CYS A 237 -9.81 -6.67 5.79
CA CYS A 237 -9.23 -5.70 4.86
C CYS A 237 -10.02 -4.39 4.97
N LEU A 238 -9.57 -3.47 5.81
CA LEU A 238 -10.28 -2.24 6.13
C LEU A 238 -10.41 -1.31 4.91
N SER A 239 -9.35 -1.18 4.13
CA SER A 239 -9.34 -0.35 2.93
C SER A 239 -8.47 -1.01 1.89
N ILE A 240 -8.94 -1.11 0.65
CA ILE A 240 -8.15 -1.49 -0.50
C ILE A 240 -8.43 -0.56 -1.66
N ARG A 241 -7.38 -0.17 -2.38
CA ARG A 241 -7.45 0.62 -3.62
C ARG A 241 -6.49 0.03 -4.64
N LYS A 242 -6.94 -0.14 -5.87
CA LYS A 242 -6.09 -0.52 -7.01
C LYS A 242 -5.86 0.72 -7.84
N LEU A 243 -4.60 1.18 -7.87
CA LEU A 243 -4.18 2.34 -8.63
C LEU A 243 -3.75 1.93 -10.04
N ASP A 244 -4.12 2.73 -11.03
CA ASP A 244 -3.43 2.79 -12.32
C ASP A 244 -2.21 3.70 -12.15
N VAL A 245 -1.01 3.13 -12.19
CA VAL A 245 0.26 3.85 -11.99
C VAL A 245 0.65 4.56 -13.28
N ASP A 246 0.86 5.87 -13.20
CA ASP A 246 1.19 6.74 -14.33
C ASP A 246 2.45 7.60 -14.11
N PHE A 247 3.02 7.58 -12.90
CA PHE A 247 4.25 8.29 -12.56
C PHE A 247 5.24 7.41 -11.77
N PRO A 248 6.54 7.43 -12.11
CA PRO A 248 7.14 8.16 -13.23
C PRO A 248 6.69 7.59 -14.58
N ALA A 249 6.80 8.40 -15.63
CA ALA A 249 6.50 7.94 -16.98
C ALA A 249 7.44 6.77 -17.34
N GLY A 250 6.86 5.67 -17.83
CA GLY A 250 7.63 4.45 -18.13
C GLY A 250 7.94 3.58 -16.91
N SER A 251 7.20 3.75 -15.79
CA SER A 251 7.28 2.86 -14.64
C SER A 251 7.17 1.39 -15.06
N GLN A 252 8.00 0.54 -14.44
CA GLN A 252 8.00 -0.89 -14.66
C GLN A 252 6.67 -1.54 -14.26
N VAL A 253 5.94 -0.90 -13.34
CA VAL A 253 4.64 -1.34 -12.83
C VAL A 253 3.53 -0.46 -13.38
N GLN A 254 2.40 -1.05 -13.72
CA GLN A 254 1.24 -0.36 -14.30
C GLN A 254 0.06 -0.29 -13.35
N THR A 255 -0.06 -1.24 -12.42
CA THR A 255 -1.03 -1.15 -11.34
C THR A 255 -0.39 -1.42 -9.99
N SER A 256 -0.97 -0.87 -8.93
CA SER A 256 -0.57 -1.13 -7.56
C SER A 256 -1.78 -1.17 -6.65
N SER A 257 -2.01 -2.31 -5.99
CA SER A 257 -3.02 -2.43 -4.95
C SER A 257 -2.42 -2.05 -3.61
N LEU A 258 -3.05 -1.11 -2.92
CA LEU A 258 -2.67 -0.65 -1.59
C LEU A 258 -3.78 -1.05 -0.63
N ALA A 259 -3.47 -1.87 0.37
CA ALA A 259 -4.47 -2.41 1.29
C ALA A 259 -4.04 -2.33 2.75
N TRP A 260 -4.94 -1.78 3.57
CA TRP A 260 -4.86 -1.80 5.02
C TRP A 260 -5.67 -2.95 5.58
N TRP A 261 -5.07 -3.69 6.50
CA TRP A 261 -5.63 -4.86 7.16
C TRP A 261 -5.59 -4.67 8.66
N GLN A 262 -6.58 -5.20 9.36
CA GLN A 262 -6.63 -5.21 10.83
C GLN A 262 -5.40 -5.88 11.44
N SER A 263 -4.85 -6.90 10.80
CA SER A 263 -3.60 -7.53 11.21
C SER A 263 -2.97 -8.35 10.08
N LEU A 264 -1.71 -8.76 10.29
CA LEU A 264 -1.01 -9.71 9.42
C LEU A 264 -1.78 -11.02 9.26
N ALA A 265 -2.40 -11.51 10.35
CA ALA A 265 -3.18 -12.76 10.33
C ALA A 265 -4.42 -12.69 9.42
N HIS A 266 -5.06 -11.52 9.30
CA HIS A 266 -6.20 -11.33 8.39
C HIS A 266 -5.75 -11.40 6.92
N LEU A 267 -4.63 -10.75 6.60
CA LEU A 267 -4.01 -10.84 5.27
C LEU A 267 -3.63 -12.30 4.95
N GLU A 268 -2.99 -13.00 5.90
CA GLU A 268 -2.64 -14.42 5.76
C GLU A 268 -3.87 -15.30 5.53
N ALA A 269 -4.93 -15.13 6.33
CA ALA A 269 -6.17 -15.90 6.19
C ALA A 269 -6.79 -15.73 4.79
N TRP A 270 -6.88 -14.48 4.30
CA TRP A 270 -7.38 -14.25 2.95
C TRP A 270 -6.48 -14.87 1.88
N ALA A 271 -5.16 -14.67 2.01
CA ALA A 271 -4.20 -15.19 1.03
C ALA A 271 -4.11 -16.72 0.99
N HIS A 272 -4.30 -17.39 2.13
CA HIS A 272 -4.17 -18.85 2.25
C HIS A 272 -5.46 -19.60 1.97
N GLU A 273 -6.61 -19.02 2.29
CA GLU A 273 -7.87 -19.78 2.38
C GLU A 273 -8.96 -19.24 1.45
N HIS A 274 -8.93 -17.94 1.11
CA HIS A 274 -10.04 -17.34 0.38
C HIS A 274 -10.05 -17.75 -1.11
N PRO A 275 -11.20 -18.21 -1.65
CA PRO A 275 -11.29 -18.66 -3.03
C PRO A 275 -10.82 -17.64 -4.07
N THR A 276 -11.01 -16.34 -3.82
CA THR A 276 -10.56 -15.30 -4.77
C THR A 276 -9.04 -15.20 -4.86
N HIS A 277 -8.31 -15.26 -3.74
CA HIS A 277 -6.84 -15.27 -3.79
C HIS A 277 -6.30 -16.62 -4.30
N LEU A 278 -6.92 -17.74 -3.93
CA LEU A 278 -6.57 -19.05 -4.48
C LEU A 278 -6.75 -19.11 -6.00
N ALA A 279 -7.76 -18.43 -6.55
CA ALA A 279 -7.94 -18.29 -7.99
C ALA A 279 -6.81 -17.45 -8.63
N ILE A 280 -6.37 -16.35 -7.99
CA ILE A 280 -5.23 -15.55 -8.45
C ILE A 280 -3.94 -16.40 -8.46
N LEU A 281 -3.66 -17.14 -7.37
CA LEU A 281 -2.51 -18.04 -7.27
C LEU A 281 -2.53 -19.12 -8.35
N LYS A 282 -3.71 -19.72 -8.60
CA LYS A 282 -3.88 -20.71 -9.67
C LYS A 282 -3.61 -20.08 -11.05
N SER A 283 -4.18 -18.91 -11.33
CA SER A 283 -3.98 -18.19 -12.59
C SER A 283 -2.51 -17.83 -12.82
N PHE A 284 -1.79 -17.43 -11.77
CA PHE A 284 -0.36 -17.18 -11.84
C PHE A 284 0.43 -18.48 -12.10
N GLY A 285 0.08 -19.58 -11.43
CA GLY A 285 0.71 -20.88 -11.66
C GLY A 285 0.54 -21.38 -13.10
N GLU A 286 -0.63 -21.14 -13.71
CA GLU A 286 -0.88 -21.44 -15.13
C GLU A 286 -0.02 -20.57 -16.07
N LEU A 287 0.09 -19.27 -15.79
CA LEU A 287 0.98 -18.36 -16.54
C LEU A 287 2.44 -18.82 -16.42
N ALA A 288 2.93 -19.04 -15.21
CA ALA A 288 4.30 -19.44 -14.95
C ALA A 288 4.63 -20.77 -15.64
N ALA A 289 3.73 -21.75 -15.62
CA ALA A 289 3.92 -23.02 -16.31
C ALA A 289 3.92 -22.88 -17.85
N HIS A 290 3.14 -21.94 -18.39
CA HIS A 290 3.04 -21.72 -19.83
C HIS A 290 4.27 -21.01 -20.41
N PHE A 291 4.77 -19.98 -19.72
CA PHE A 291 5.87 -19.14 -20.19
C PHE A 291 7.23 -19.55 -19.62
N ALA A 292 7.31 -20.58 -18.77
CA ALA A 292 8.58 -21.10 -18.28
C ALA A 292 9.54 -21.47 -19.43
N PRO A 293 10.85 -21.19 -19.28
CA PRO A 293 11.51 -20.56 -18.13
C PRO A 293 11.49 -19.02 -18.14
N ASP A 294 10.95 -18.40 -19.18
CA ASP A 294 11.11 -16.97 -19.49
C ASP A 294 9.87 -16.14 -19.08
N VAL A 295 9.48 -16.22 -17.80
CA VAL A 295 8.39 -15.38 -17.26
C VAL A 295 8.91 -13.95 -17.07
N THR A 296 8.30 -12.98 -17.73
CA THR A 296 8.76 -11.57 -17.69
C THR A 296 7.79 -10.63 -16.98
N VAL A 297 6.59 -11.08 -16.63
CA VAL A 297 5.69 -10.28 -15.78
C VAL A 297 6.36 -9.94 -14.46
N VAL A 298 6.29 -8.67 -14.12
CA VAL A 298 6.90 -8.10 -12.94
C VAL A 298 5.84 -8.04 -11.85
N LEU A 299 6.00 -8.89 -10.84
CA LEU A 299 5.08 -9.00 -9.72
C LEU A 299 5.86 -8.87 -8.44
N GLY A 300 5.20 -8.35 -7.42
CA GLY A 300 5.75 -8.39 -6.09
C GLY A 300 4.80 -7.86 -5.05
N HIS A 301 5.36 -7.64 -3.87
CA HIS A 301 4.71 -6.91 -2.81
C HIS A 301 5.70 -6.39 -1.77
N GLU A 302 5.21 -5.44 -1.00
CA GLU A 302 5.82 -4.88 0.20
C GLU A 302 4.78 -5.00 1.31
N VAL A 303 5.15 -5.58 2.45
CA VAL A 303 4.25 -5.77 3.59
C VAL A 303 4.86 -5.15 4.82
N TYR A 304 4.07 -4.29 5.47
CA TYR A 304 4.46 -3.46 6.60
C TYR A 304 3.55 -3.79 7.77
N VAL A 305 4.12 -4.00 8.95
CA VAL A 305 3.34 -4.20 10.19
C VAL A 305 3.62 -3.07 11.16
N VAL A 306 2.57 -2.30 11.49
CA VAL A 306 2.64 -1.07 12.28
C VAL A 306 3.27 -1.34 13.65
N PRO A 307 4.40 -0.69 14.03
CA PRO A 307 4.84 -0.66 15.42
C PRO A 307 3.97 0.29 16.24
N GLU A 308 4.05 0.22 17.57
CA GLU A 308 3.37 1.18 18.45
C GLU A 308 3.70 2.63 18.06
N GLY A 309 2.66 3.45 17.84
CA GLY A 309 2.80 4.84 17.37
C GLY A 309 3.36 5.02 15.95
N GLY A 310 3.59 3.93 15.21
CA GLY A 310 4.30 3.95 13.94
C GLY A 310 3.44 4.23 12.72
N ALA A 311 2.15 4.56 12.87
CA ALA A 311 1.32 4.91 11.73
C ALA A 311 0.25 5.92 12.10
N ARG A 312 -0.04 6.81 11.15
CA ARG A 312 -0.97 7.93 11.30
C ARG A 312 -1.78 8.09 10.03
N ALA A 313 -3.08 8.37 10.19
CA ALA A 313 -3.95 8.73 9.08
C ALA A 313 -4.59 10.10 9.32
N GLU A 314 -4.63 10.92 8.28
CA GLU A 314 -5.12 12.29 8.30
C GLU A 314 -6.05 12.53 7.11
N TYR A 315 -7.15 13.24 7.33
CA TYR A 315 -8.18 13.49 6.33
C TYR A 315 -8.67 14.92 6.46
N VAL A 316 -8.77 15.60 5.32
CA VAL A 316 -9.27 16.96 5.18
C VAL A 316 -10.26 16.97 4.03
N ASN A 317 -11.52 17.31 4.29
CA ASN A 317 -12.55 17.46 3.27
C ASN A 317 -12.77 16.22 2.37
N CYS A 318 -12.49 15.03 2.90
CA CYS A 318 -12.77 13.74 2.27
C CYS A 318 -14.19 13.25 2.61
N HIS A 319 -14.76 12.40 1.75
CA HIS A 319 -16.02 11.73 2.10
C HIS A 319 -15.83 10.69 3.22
N ASP A 320 -16.94 10.29 3.83
CA ASP A 320 -17.02 9.43 5.01
C ASP A 320 -16.56 7.97 4.81
N ARG A 321 -16.18 7.59 3.58
CA ARG A 321 -15.71 6.24 3.22
C ARG A 321 -14.25 6.23 2.73
N THR A 322 -13.52 7.34 2.85
CA THR A 322 -12.14 7.43 2.39
C THR A 322 -11.21 6.69 3.34
N GLY A 323 -10.47 5.73 2.82
CA GLY A 323 -9.38 5.06 3.54
C GLY A 323 -9.82 4.44 4.87
N LEU A 324 -9.08 4.77 5.93
CA LEU A 324 -9.34 4.32 7.30
C LEU A 324 -10.37 5.16 8.07
N LEU A 325 -10.84 6.29 7.50
CA LEU A 325 -11.76 7.21 8.15
C LEU A 325 -13.02 6.56 8.76
N PRO A 326 -13.77 5.68 8.05
CA PRO A 326 -14.98 5.06 8.62
C PRO A 326 -14.69 4.14 9.81
N PHE A 327 -13.48 3.61 9.95
CA PHE A 327 -13.14 2.61 10.97
C PHE A 327 -12.59 3.23 12.26
N PHE A 328 -11.82 4.31 12.14
CA PHE A 328 -11.11 4.88 13.29
C PHE A 328 -11.41 6.36 13.52
N GLY A 329 -11.92 7.09 12.52
CA GLY A 329 -12.18 8.53 12.63
C GLY A 329 -13.31 8.90 13.60
N HIS A 330 -14.13 7.93 14.03
CA HIS A 330 -15.24 8.14 14.98
C HIS A 330 -14.86 7.79 16.41
N LEU A 331 -13.68 7.22 16.63
CA LEU A 331 -13.21 6.83 17.95
C LEU A 331 -12.85 8.06 18.76
N SER A 332 -12.97 7.97 20.09
CA SER A 332 -12.63 9.07 21.00
C SER A 332 -11.14 9.45 20.97
N THR A 333 -10.29 8.57 20.43
CA THR A 333 -8.86 8.80 20.22
C THR A 333 -8.57 9.62 18.96
N ALA A 334 -9.55 9.80 18.06
CA ALA A 334 -9.40 10.64 16.90
C ALA A 334 -9.51 12.12 17.29
N GLU A 335 -8.57 12.92 16.80
CA GLU A 335 -8.62 14.36 16.93
C GLU A 335 -9.34 14.97 15.74
N SER A 336 -10.07 16.06 15.99
CA SER A 336 -10.76 16.76 14.92
C SER A 336 -10.83 18.25 15.16
N HIS A 337 -10.30 19.00 14.19
CA HIS A 337 -10.21 20.45 14.24
C HIS A 337 -10.95 21.09 13.06
N PRO A 338 -11.66 22.21 13.26
CA PRO A 338 -12.21 22.98 12.15
C PRO A 338 -11.07 23.61 11.33
N ILE A 339 -11.23 23.66 10.02
CA ILE A 339 -10.28 24.34 9.13
C ILE A 339 -10.55 25.85 9.21
N THR A 340 -9.56 26.62 9.63
CA THR A 340 -9.67 28.09 9.68
C THR A 340 -9.75 28.63 8.25
N ARG A 341 -10.89 29.21 7.87
CA ARG A 341 -11.03 29.95 6.61
C ARG A 341 -10.35 31.31 6.79
N HIS A 342 -9.23 31.52 6.10
CA HIS A 342 -8.52 32.81 6.09
C HIS A 342 -9.03 33.73 4.99
#